data_AF-A0A4V1WPK8-F1
#
_entry.id   AF-A0A4V1WPK8-F1
#
_cell.length_a   1.000
_cell.length_b   1.000
_cell.length_c   1.000
_cell.angle_alpha   90.00
_cell.angle_beta   90.00
_cell.angle_gamma   90.00
#
_symmetry.space_group_name_H-M   'P 1'
#
loop_
_entity.id
_entity.type
_entity.pdbx_description
1 polymer ?
#
loop_
_entity_poly.entity_id
_entity_poly.type
_entity_poly.pdbx_seq_one_letter_code
_entity_poly.pdbx_strand_id
1 'polypeptide(L)'
;MAELLAPKPDRMFFFDRTWKPLGSKRDLSETISKATGVPVDVLTHRRDPMSATIGEKLSWASDKDASNQEDHIYALISLLGLPMDMRPGEGKAVATMRMQKHILGNLEDYTILMLKRPLGIARRPPEEMEDPELQMEQPSWSQLDLHSPIDFVSTKTLSKYLPKLRKPPDSPQLTGRGLRVTLLAKRVDSYIIAWTYCTQVRSGKVYAVCIRVVPVDSASDTQNAYFRGNTNGLVCYVSEDRLRSFQYKDVYFDINPDA
;
A
#
# COMPACT_ATOMS: atom_id res chain seq x y z
N MET A 1 11.89 14.27 1.76
CA MET A 1 12.00 13.10 0.86
C MET A 1 12.29 13.52 -0.58
N ALA A 2 11.49 14.42 -1.17
CA ALA A 2 11.74 14.93 -2.52
C ALA A 2 13.16 15.51 -2.71
N GLU A 3 13.69 16.23 -1.71
CA GLU A 3 15.07 16.76 -1.71
C GLU A 3 16.17 15.70 -1.84
N LEU A 4 15.90 14.47 -1.40
CA LEU A 4 16.83 13.34 -1.53
C LEU A 4 16.72 12.67 -2.91
N LEU A 5 15.49 12.56 -3.44
CA LEU A 5 15.20 11.86 -4.68
C LEU A 5 15.55 12.68 -5.93
N ALA A 6 15.31 13.99 -5.91
CA ALA A 6 15.45 14.85 -7.08
C ALA A 6 16.89 15.05 -7.59
N PRO A 7 17.91 15.35 -6.74
CA PRO A 7 19.26 15.59 -7.21
C PRO A 7 19.90 14.35 -7.83
N LYS A 8 20.76 14.52 -8.84
CA LYS A 8 21.57 13.41 -9.38
C LYS A 8 22.47 12.83 -8.28
N PRO A 9 22.71 11.51 -8.24
CA PRO A 9 23.52 10.87 -7.19
C PRO A 9 24.91 11.47 -7.03
N ASP A 10 25.50 11.89 -8.15
CA ASP A 10 26.87 12.40 -8.22
C ASP A 10 26.94 13.93 -7.95
N ARG A 11 25.78 14.57 -7.73
CA ARG A 11 25.65 16.02 -7.51
C ARG A 11 25.15 16.39 -6.12
N MET A 12 24.96 15.41 -5.24
CA MET A 12 24.54 15.62 -3.86
C MET A 12 25.59 15.04 -2.93
N PHE A 13 26.11 15.88 -2.04
CA PHE A 13 27.12 15.53 -1.06
C PHE A 13 26.59 15.74 0.35
N PHE A 14 26.91 14.81 1.23
CA PHE A 14 26.55 14.87 2.64
C PHE A 14 27.74 15.31 3.46
N PHE A 15 27.47 16.10 4.49
CA PHE A 15 28.45 16.62 5.42
C PHE A 15 27.98 16.36 6.85
N ASP A 16 28.92 16.17 7.77
CA ASP A 16 28.60 16.12 9.19
C ASP A 16 28.37 17.52 9.78
N ARG A 17 28.08 17.58 11.09
CA ARG A 17 27.83 18.85 11.82
C ARG A 17 29.03 19.79 11.84
N THR A 18 30.22 19.31 11.48
CA THR A 18 31.47 20.07 11.40
C THR A 18 31.87 20.39 9.97
N TRP A 19 30.96 20.23 8.99
CA TRP A 19 31.19 20.43 7.56
C TRP A 19 32.25 19.49 6.97
N LYS A 20 32.51 18.34 7.60
CA LYS A 20 33.39 17.32 7.02
C LYS A 20 32.61 16.51 5.98
N PRO A 21 33.15 16.29 4.77
CA PRO A 21 32.48 15.51 3.75
C PRO A 21 32.35 14.05 4.19
N LEU A 22 31.13 13.51 4.09
CA LEU A 22 30.81 12.10 4.37
C LEU A 22 30.80 11.25 3.09
N GLY A 23 30.49 11.88 1.95
CA GLY A 23 30.41 11.21 0.64
C GLY A 23 29.28 11.75 -0.22
N SER A 24 29.20 11.29 -1.46
CA SER A 24 28.07 11.58 -2.35
C SER A 24 26.85 10.72 -2.01
N LYS A 25 25.68 11.07 -2.56
CA LYS A 25 24.48 10.23 -2.48
C LYS A 25 24.72 8.84 -3.08
N ARG A 26 25.57 8.73 -4.10
CA ARG A 26 25.96 7.43 -4.66
C ARG A 26 26.77 6.61 -3.65
N ASP A 27 27.79 7.21 -3.04
CA ASP A 27 28.67 6.53 -2.07
C ASP A 27 27.91 6.06 -0.84
N LEU A 28 26.93 6.86 -0.40
CA LEU A 28 26.14 6.60 0.80
C LEU A 28 24.81 5.90 0.50
N SER A 29 24.58 5.43 -0.73
CA SER A 29 23.28 4.93 -1.17
C SER A 29 22.76 3.77 -0.34
N GLU A 30 23.61 2.83 0.07
CA GLU A 30 23.23 1.73 0.97
C GLU A 30 22.82 2.21 2.37
N THR A 31 23.60 3.12 2.94
CA THR A 31 23.32 3.73 4.25
C THR A 31 22.01 4.51 4.22
N ILE A 32 21.82 5.33 3.18
CA ILE A 32 20.61 6.10 2.97
C ILE A 32 19.42 5.17 2.77
N SER A 33 19.58 4.09 2.00
CA SER A 33 18.53 3.10 1.78
C SER A 33 18.08 2.46 3.09
N LYS A 34 19.02 2.02 3.93
CA LYS A 34 18.72 1.50 5.27
C LYS A 34 18.01 2.52 6.17
N ALA A 35 18.38 3.80 6.07
CA ALA A 35 17.83 4.87 6.91
C ALA A 35 16.50 5.46 6.39
N THR A 36 16.10 5.17 5.15
CA THR A 36 14.93 5.79 4.50
C THR A 36 13.93 4.79 3.96
N GLY A 37 14.32 3.52 3.80
CA GLY A 37 13.52 2.52 3.09
C GLY A 37 13.50 2.72 1.56
N VAL A 38 14.11 3.79 1.03
CA VAL A 38 14.19 4.02 -0.42
C VAL A 38 15.19 3.03 -1.04
N PRO A 39 14.81 2.25 -2.06
CA PRO A 39 15.73 1.32 -2.71
C PRO A 39 16.96 2.00 -3.34
N VAL A 40 18.11 1.31 -3.30
CA VAL A 40 19.39 1.82 -3.82
C VAL A 40 19.32 2.16 -5.31
N ASP A 41 18.61 1.36 -6.11
CA ASP A 41 18.40 1.61 -7.54
C ASP A 41 17.63 2.91 -7.81
N VAL A 42 16.68 3.27 -6.94
CA VAL A 42 15.98 4.56 -6.97
C VAL A 42 16.90 5.70 -6.54
N LEU A 43 17.65 5.52 -5.44
CA LEU A 43 18.60 6.54 -4.96
C LEU A 43 19.71 6.84 -5.97
N THR A 44 20.12 5.83 -6.74
CA THR A 44 21.16 5.91 -7.77
C THR A 44 20.62 6.25 -9.17
N HIS A 45 19.31 6.54 -9.30
CA HIS A 45 18.61 6.86 -10.55
C HIS A 45 18.73 5.75 -11.62
N ARG A 46 18.97 4.49 -11.22
CA ARG A 46 18.88 3.31 -12.09
C ARG A 46 17.43 2.93 -12.36
N ARG A 47 16.54 3.22 -11.42
CA ARG A 47 15.09 3.12 -11.55
C ARG A 47 14.47 4.50 -11.31
N ASP A 48 13.49 4.87 -12.13
CA ASP A 48 12.75 6.11 -11.98
C ASP A 48 11.87 6.04 -10.70
N PRO A 49 12.00 6.96 -9.74
CA PRO A 49 11.10 7.04 -8.59
C PRO A 49 9.61 7.08 -8.96
N MET A 50 9.27 7.64 -10.12
CA MET A 50 7.87 7.73 -10.57
C MET A 50 7.28 6.38 -10.97
N SER A 51 8.12 5.43 -11.38
CA SER A 51 7.71 4.05 -11.72
C SER A 51 7.33 3.20 -10.51
N ALA A 52 7.70 3.63 -9.30
CA ALA A 52 7.34 2.93 -8.07
C ALA A 52 5.83 2.97 -7.82
N THR A 53 5.32 1.87 -7.28
CA THR A 53 3.91 1.76 -6.86
C THR A 53 3.61 2.73 -5.71
N ILE A 54 2.34 2.99 -5.48
CA ILE A 54 1.94 3.96 -4.46
C ILE A 54 2.21 3.42 -3.06
N GLY A 55 1.98 2.12 -2.84
CA GLY A 55 2.41 1.43 -1.63
C GLY A 55 3.92 1.52 -1.41
N GLU A 56 4.73 1.36 -2.46
CA GLU A 56 6.19 1.51 -2.37
C GLU A 56 6.60 2.94 -1.98
N LYS A 57 6.07 3.95 -2.67
CA LYS A 57 6.37 5.37 -2.38
C LYS A 57 5.97 5.75 -0.95
N LEU A 58 4.81 5.30 -0.50
CA LEU A 58 4.34 5.51 0.87
C LEU A 58 5.21 4.76 1.89
N SER A 59 5.73 3.58 1.56
CA SER A 59 6.65 2.83 2.43
C SER A 59 7.93 3.62 2.72
N TRP A 60 8.43 4.41 1.77
CA TRP A 60 9.61 5.26 1.97
C TRP A 60 9.37 6.36 3.01
N ALA A 61 8.12 6.76 3.21
CA ALA A 61 7.74 7.81 4.14
C ALA A 61 7.27 7.30 5.50
N SER A 62 7.09 5.98 5.67
CA SER A 62 6.25 5.39 6.72
C SER A 62 6.82 5.38 8.14
N ASP A 63 8.02 5.93 8.41
CA ASP A 63 8.69 5.74 9.72
C ASP A 63 9.37 7.00 10.30
N LYS A 64 8.91 8.22 9.96
CA LYS A 64 9.58 9.44 10.45
C LYS A 64 8.64 10.35 11.20
N ASP A 65 8.95 10.53 12.48
CA ASP A 65 8.54 11.67 13.31
C ASP A 65 9.09 12.96 12.68
N ALA A 66 8.47 13.40 11.60
CA ALA A 66 8.78 14.67 10.97
C ALA A 66 8.32 15.78 11.92
N SER A 67 9.27 16.59 12.35
CA SER A 67 9.09 17.70 13.31
C SER A 67 8.07 18.74 12.82
N ASN A 68 7.80 18.80 11.52
CA ASN A 68 6.65 19.50 10.94
C ASN A 68 5.70 18.49 10.28
N GLN A 69 4.55 18.27 10.91
CA GLN A 69 3.60 17.21 10.54
C GLN A 69 2.86 17.52 9.23
N GLU A 70 2.74 18.80 8.84
CA GLU A 70 2.06 19.23 7.60
C GLU A 70 2.97 19.07 6.37
N ASP A 71 4.21 19.54 6.44
CA ASP A 71 5.17 19.49 5.32
C ASP A 71 5.42 18.04 4.84
N HIS A 72 5.36 17.09 5.77
CA HIS A 72 5.48 15.67 5.45
C HIS A 72 4.35 15.17 4.53
N ILE A 73 3.12 15.61 4.79
CA ILE A 73 1.93 15.24 3.99
C ILE A 73 2.04 15.82 2.58
N TYR A 74 2.48 17.08 2.47
CA TYR A 74 2.67 17.72 1.16
C TYR A 74 3.82 17.07 0.37
N ALA A 75 4.93 16.73 1.04
CA ALA A 75 6.02 16.00 0.40
C ALA A 75 5.58 14.62 -0.09
N LEU A 76 4.71 13.94 0.67
CA LEU A 76 4.10 12.67 0.30
C LEU A 76 3.21 12.80 -0.94
N ILE A 77 2.27 13.74 -0.92
CA ILE A 77 1.38 13.97 -2.06
C ILE A 77 2.15 14.34 -3.33
N SER A 78 3.16 15.20 -3.20
CA SER A 78 4.03 15.57 -4.31
C SER A 78 4.76 14.36 -4.89
N LEU A 79 5.24 13.44 -4.03
CA LEU A 79 5.87 12.19 -4.46
C LEU A 79 4.91 11.26 -5.21
N LEU A 80 3.63 11.29 -4.86
CA LEU A 80 2.58 10.55 -5.56
C LEU A 80 2.15 11.21 -6.88
N GLY A 81 2.60 12.45 -7.16
CA GLY A 81 2.20 13.20 -8.34
C GLY A 81 0.73 13.64 -8.33
N LEU A 82 0.11 13.68 -7.15
CA LEU A 82 -1.30 14.06 -7.02
C LEU A 82 -1.44 15.58 -6.84
N PRO A 83 -2.44 16.21 -7.48
CA PRO A 83 -2.67 17.63 -7.31
C PRO A 83 -3.24 17.91 -5.91
N MET A 84 -2.57 18.74 -5.12
CA MET A 84 -3.09 19.22 -3.83
C MET A 84 -2.47 20.57 -3.47
N ASP A 85 -3.31 21.57 -3.19
CA ASP A 85 -2.83 22.90 -2.81
C ASP A 85 -2.30 22.93 -1.38
N MET A 86 -1.12 23.52 -1.19
CA MET A 86 -0.56 23.80 0.13
C MET A 86 -1.35 24.92 0.81
N ARG A 87 -1.88 24.63 2.01
CA ARG A 87 -2.56 25.58 2.88
C ARG A 87 -1.77 25.71 4.18
N PRO A 88 -1.00 26.80 4.34
CA PRO A 88 -0.22 27.01 5.55
C PRO A 88 -1.12 27.07 6.80
N GLY A 89 -0.79 26.29 7.83
CA GLY A 89 -1.48 26.32 9.11
C GLY A 89 -2.83 25.60 9.14
N GLU A 90 -3.10 24.69 8.18
CA GLU A 90 -4.33 23.89 8.20
C GLU A 90 -4.33 22.77 9.25
N GLY A 91 -3.17 22.43 9.81
CA GLY A 91 -2.99 21.34 10.77
C GLY A 91 -2.81 19.98 10.08
N LYS A 92 -2.04 19.09 10.74
CA LYS A 92 -1.81 17.70 10.28
C LYS A 92 -3.11 16.97 9.95
N ALA A 93 -4.14 17.09 10.79
CA ALA A 93 -5.39 16.35 10.63
C ALA A 93 -6.13 16.74 9.35
N VAL A 94 -6.23 18.05 9.05
CA VAL A 94 -6.90 18.54 7.84
C VAL A 94 -6.10 18.20 6.60
N ALA A 95 -4.77 18.38 6.62
CA ALA A 95 -3.88 17.98 5.54
C ALA A 95 -3.98 16.47 5.26
N THR A 96 -4.02 15.64 6.31
CA THR A 96 -4.13 14.17 6.19
C THR A 96 -5.46 13.78 5.58
N MET A 97 -6.57 14.38 6.03
CA MET A 97 -7.90 14.13 5.47
C MET A 97 -7.97 14.49 3.99
N ARG A 98 -7.37 15.63 3.59
CA ARG A 98 -7.30 16.04 2.18
C ARG A 98 -6.45 15.08 1.36
N MET A 99 -5.27 14.72 1.85
CA MET A 99 -4.40 13.72 1.21
C MET A 99 -5.15 12.41 0.98
N GLN A 100 -5.81 11.88 2.02
CA GLN A 100 -6.63 10.67 1.92
C GLN A 100 -7.70 10.82 0.84
N LYS A 101 -8.41 11.96 0.74
CA LYS A 101 -9.40 12.18 -0.33
C LYS A 101 -8.79 12.17 -1.73
N HIS A 102 -7.64 12.83 -1.92
CA HIS A 102 -6.95 12.83 -3.21
C HIS A 102 -6.50 11.42 -3.61
N ILE A 103 -5.96 10.69 -2.65
CA ILE A 103 -5.54 9.29 -2.80
C ILE A 103 -6.76 8.43 -3.12
N LEU A 104 -7.78 8.37 -2.26
CA LEU A 104 -8.95 7.51 -2.48
C LEU A 104 -9.78 7.86 -3.72
N GLY A 105 -9.77 9.13 -4.14
CA GLY A 105 -10.46 9.58 -5.35
C GLY A 105 -9.70 9.32 -6.66
N ASN A 106 -8.38 9.13 -6.60
CA ASN A 106 -7.53 8.97 -7.80
C ASN A 106 -6.78 7.63 -7.85
N LEU A 107 -6.85 6.80 -6.79
CA LEU A 107 -6.16 5.52 -6.70
C LEU A 107 -7.01 4.38 -7.24
N GLU A 108 -6.55 3.80 -8.35
CA GLU A 108 -6.79 2.40 -8.70
C GLU A 108 -5.60 1.49 -8.29
N ASP A 109 -4.67 2.02 -7.49
CA ASP A 109 -3.53 1.29 -6.96
C ASP A 109 -3.83 0.80 -5.53
N TYR A 110 -4.08 -0.50 -5.41
CA TYR A 110 -4.44 -1.19 -4.17
C TYR A 110 -3.21 -1.63 -3.35
N THR A 111 -1.98 -1.36 -3.80
CA THR A 111 -0.75 -1.67 -3.06
C THR A 111 -0.68 -0.96 -1.71
N ILE A 112 -1.40 0.16 -1.57
CA ILE A 112 -1.58 0.86 -0.29
C ILE A 112 -2.12 -0.08 0.80
N LEU A 113 -2.97 -1.04 0.47
CA LEU A 113 -3.54 -1.97 1.46
C LEU A 113 -2.50 -2.93 2.07
N MET A 114 -1.30 -3.03 1.50
CA MET A 114 -0.21 -3.87 1.99
C MET A 114 0.68 -3.18 3.03
N LEU A 115 0.43 -1.92 3.39
CA LEU A 115 1.22 -1.19 4.38
C LEU A 115 0.78 -1.51 5.81
N LYS A 116 1.63 -1.29 6.80
CA LYS A 116 1.25 -1.44 8.24
C LYS A 116 0.25 -0.40 8.72
N ARG A 117 0.34 0.82 8.16
CA ARG A 117 -0.54 1.94 8.46
C ARG A 117 -0.70 2.78 7.21
N PRO A 118 -1.48 2.32 6.22
CA PRO A 118 -1.70 3.07 5.00
C PRO A 118 -2.43 4.37 5.30
N LEU A 119 -1.72 5.47 5.56
CA LEU A 119 -2.34 6.78 5.81
C LEU A 119 -3.36 6.78 6.97
N GLY A 120 -3.18 5.94 8.00
CA GLY A 120 -4.19 5.78 9.06
C GLY A 120 -5.43 4.97 8.65
N ILE A 121 -5.36 4.25 7.52
CA ILE A 121 -6.35 3.27 7.06
C ILE A 121 -6.08 1.94 7.80
N ALA A 122 -7.13 1.38 8.41
CA ALA A 122 -7.14 0.20 9.28
C ALA A 122 -6.60 0.42 10.71
N ARG A 123 -7.17 -0.35 11.65
CA ARG A 123 -6.69 -0.43 13.03
C ARG A 123 -5.65 -1.54 13.17
N ARG A 124 -4.66 -1.31 14.04
CA ARG A 124 -3.78 -2.36 14.54
C ARG A 124 -4.65 -3.43 15.22
N PRO A 125 -4.44 -4.73 14.96
CA PRO A 125 -5.12 -5.78 15.70
C PRO A 125 -4.77 -5.67 17.20
N PRO A 126 -5.66 -6.10 18.10
CA PRO A 126 -5.30 -6.30 19.50
C PRO A 126 -4.07 -7.21 19.59
N GLU A 127 -3.14 -6.88 20.49
CA GLU A 127 -1.84 -7.56 20.62
C GLU A 127 -1.94 -9.04 21.05
N GLU A 128 -3.16 -9.55 21.30
CA GLU A 128 -3.45 -10.88 21.86
C GLU A 128 -3.91 -11.93 20.83
N MET A 129 -3.78 -11.69 19.52
CA MET A 129 -4.04 -12.74 18.52
C MET A 129 -2.82 -13.65 18.37
N GLU A 130 -2.80 -14.77 19.08
CA GLU A 130 -1.82 -15.85 18.89
C GLU A 130 -1.85 -16.38 17.44
N ASP A 131 -0.70 -16.20 16.80
CA ASP A 131 -0.11 -16.82 15.61
C ASP A 131 -1.00 -17.26 14.43
N PRO A 132 -1.18 -16.36 13.44
CA PRO A 132 -1.49 -16.76 12.05
C PRO A 132 -0.47 -16.23 11.02
N GLU A 133 0.73 -15.83 11.42
CA GLU A 133 1.71 -15.12 10.55
C GLU A 133 2.71 -16.04 9.85
N LEU A 134 2.72 -17.35 10.15
CA LEU A 134 3.68 -18.33 9.60
C LEU A 134 3.75 -18.41 8.05
N GLN A 135 2.78 -17.85 7.32
CA GLN A 135 2.76 -17.82 5.85
C GLN A 135 2.72 -16.39 5.26
N MET A 136 2.77 -15.35 6.10
CA MET A 136 2.72 -13.96 5.65
C MET A 136 4.12 -13.35 5.67
N GLU A 137 4.48 -12.65 4.61
CA GLU A 137 5.81 -12.05 4.39
C GLU A 137 5.66 -10.55 4.06
N GLN A 138 6.75 -9.79 4.14
CA GLN A 138 6.75 -8.42 3.62
C GLN A 138 6.67 -8.43 2.08
N PRO A 139 5.88 -7.55 1.46
CA PRO A 139 5.78 -7.49 0.01
C PRO A 139 7.12 -7.06 -0.62
N SER A 140 7.51 -7.72 -1.72
CA SER A 140 8.63 -7.27 -2.53
C SER A 140 8.14 -6.22 -3.53
N TRP A 141 8.17 -4.94 -3.13
CA TRP A 141 7.62 -3.82 -3.90
C TRP A 141 8.08 -3.76 -5.36
N SER A 142 9.36 -4.04 -5.63
CA SER A 142 9.95 -3.96 -6.98
C SER A 142 9.53 -5.10 -7.91
N GLN A 143 8.88 -6.14 -7.39
CA GLN A 143 8.45 -7.32 -8.15
C GLN A 143 6.93 -7.40 -8.29
N LEU A 144 6.20 -6.38 -7.83
CA LEU A 144 4.75 -6.32 -7.94
C LEU A 144 4.34 -5.90 -9.36
N ASP A 145 3.41 -6.66 -9.92
CA ASP A 145 2.69 -6.34 -11.13
C ASP A 145 1.24 -5.97 -10.76
N LEU A 146 0.83 -4.77 -11.15
CA LEU A 146 -0.45 -4.17 -10.76
C LEU A 146 -1.46 -4.45 -11.85
N HIS A 147 -2.67 -4.82 -11.44
CA HIS A 147 -3.74 -5.09 -12.37
C HIS A 147 -4.96 -4.23 -12.04
N SER A 148 -5.54 -3.58 -13.04
CA SER A 148 -6.83 -2.91 -12.84
C SER A 148 -7.94 -3.95 -12.78
N PRO A 149 -8.87 -3.86 -11.80
CA PRO A 149 -10.04 -4.74 -11.75
C PRO A 149 -10.92 -4.70 -13.00
N ILE A 150 -10.86 -3.58 -13.74
CA ILE A 150 -11.57 -3.40 -15.01
C ILE A 150 -10.97 -4.31 -16.10
N ASP A 151 -9.64 -4.44 -16.11
CA ASP A 151 -8.92 -5.22 -17.12
C ASP A 151 -9.21 -6.72 -17.04
N PHE A 152 -9.63 -7.22 -15.89
CA PHE A 152 -9.98 -8.64 -15.75
C PHE A 152 -11.24 -9.05 -16.48
N VAL A 153 -12.12 -8.10 -16.77
CA VAL A 153 -13.32 -8.34 -17.56
C VAL A 153 -12.99 -8.34 -19.05
N SER A 154 -11.96 -7.60 -19.47
CA SER A 154 -11.57 -7.42 -20.88
C SER A 154 -10.43 -8.36 -21.34
N THR A 155 -9.53 -8.76 -20.45
CA THR A 155 -8.25 -9.40 -20.79
C THR A 155 -8.33 -10.93 -20.73
N LYS A 156 -7.76 -11.60 -21.74
CA LYS A 156 -7.83 -13.08 -21.88
C LYS A 156 -6.86 -13.87 -20.99
N THR A 157 -5.81 -13.25 -20.44
CA THR A 157 -4.73 -13.97 -19.75
C THR A 157 -5.11 -14.41 -18.34
N LEU A 158 -5.51 -13.47 -17.46
CA LEU A 158 -5.90 -13.78 -16.08
C LEU A 158 -7.35 -14.25 -15.94
N SER A 159 -8.23 -13.94 -16.89
CA SER A 159 -9.64 -14.36 -16.85
C SER A 159 -9.81 -15.89 -16.82
N LYS A 160 -8.82 -16.66 -17.29
CA LYS A 160 -8.80 -18.12 -17.14
C LYS A 160 -8.70 -18.55 -15.67
N TYR A 161 -8.09 -17.74 -14.81
CA TYR A 161 -7.83 -18.09 -13.41
C TYR A 161 -8.82 -17.45 -12.44
N LEU A 162 -9.59 -16.47 -12.91
CA LEU A 162 -10.56 -15.76 -12.12
C LEU A 162 -11.92 -16.47 -12.10
N PRO A 163 -12.74 -16.24 -11.05
CA PRO A 163 -14.14 -16.64 -11.07
C PRO A 163 -14.87 -15.92 -12.23
N LYS A 164 -16.04 -16.42 -12.65
CA LYS A 164 -16.84 -15.76 -13.68
C LYS A 164 -17.37 -14.42 -13.16
N LEU A 165 -16.69 -13.33 -13.50
CA LEU A 165 -17.06 -11.97 -13.12
C LEU A 165 -18.16 -11.46 -14.06
N ARG A 166 -19.32 -11.05 -13.50
CA ARG A 166 -20.43 -10.48 -14.31
C ARG A 166 -20.25 -8.99 -14.58
N LYS A 167 -19.66 -8.28 -13.61
CA LYS A 167 -19.33 -6.86 -13.69
C LYS A 167 -18.02 -6.61 -12.95
N PRO A 168 -17.25 -5.57 -13.33
CA PRO A 168 -16.12 -5.15 -12.53
C PRO A 168 -16.61 -4.71 -11.14
N PRO A 169 -15.72 -4.76 -10.12
CA PRO A 169 -16.05 -4.25 -8.80
C PRO A 169 -16.26 -2.73 -8.88
N ASP A 170 -17.11 -2.22 -8.00
CA ASP A 170 -17.24 -0.77 -7.85
C ASP A 170 -15.89 -0.20 -7.32
N SER A 171 -15.52 1.00 -7.77
CA SER A 171 -14.34 1.72 -7.27
C SER A 171 -14.40 1.89 -5.75
N PRO A 172 -13.25 2.09 -5.06
CA PRO A 172 -13.22 2.37 -3.63
C PRO A 172 -14.12 3.54 -3.25
N GLN A 173 -14.90 3.41 -2.17
CA GLN A 173 -15.86 4.43 -1.74
C GLN A 173 -15.69 4.77 -0.27
N LEU A 174 -15.67 6.07 0.04
CA LEU A 174 -15.76 6.54 1.41
C LEU A 174 -17.22 6.41 1.90
N THR A 175 -17.40 5.76 3.05
CA THR A 175 -18.71 5.56 3.68
C THR A 175 -18.67 6.03 5.12
N GLY A 176 -19.82 6.16 5.79
CA GLY A 176 -19.87 6.43 7.23
C GLY A 176 -19.22 5.35 8.11
N ARG A 177 -18.84 4.21 7.52
CA ARG A 177 -18.12 3.10 8.18
C ARG A 177 -16.63 3.04 7.83
N GLY A 178 -16.11 4.02 7.09
CA GLY A 178 -14.74 4.02 6.58
C GLY A 178 -14.68 3.74 5.07
N LEU A 179 -13.50 3.33 4.59
CA LEU A 179 -13.24 3.03 3.19
C LEU A 179 -13.81 1.65 2.83
N ARG A 180 -14.81 1.61 1.94
CA ARG A 180 -15.30 0.37 1.35
C ARG A 180 -14.50 0.04 0.09
N VAL A 181 -13.88 -1.13 0.08
CA VAL A 181 -13.18 -1.68 -1.09
C VAL A 181 -13.73 -3.07 -1.42
N THR A 182 -14.11 -3.29 -2.67
CA THR A 182 -14.54 -4.61 -3.14
C THR A 182 -13.33 -5.42 -3.58
N LEU A 183 -13.00 -6.48 -2.85
CA LEU A 183 -11.87 -7.36 -3.15
C LEU A 183 -12.35 -8.78 -3.44
N LEU A 184 -11.59 -9.51 -4.26
CA LEU A 184 -11.73 -10.96 -4.35
C LEU A 184 -11.18 -11.57 -3.07
N ALA A 185 -12.01 -12.27 -2.30
CA ALA A 185 -11.63 -12.86 -1.04
C ALA A 185 -12.02 -14.34 -0.93
N LYS A 186 -11.30 -15.07 -0.08
CA LYS A 186 -11.53 -16.49 0.22
C LYS A 186 -11.26 -16.77 1.69
N ARG A 187 -12.10 -17.63 2.29
CA ARG A 187 -11.85 -18.18 3.62
C ARG A 187 -10.76 -19.25 3.57
N VAL A 188 -9.78 -19.15 4.45
CA VAL A 188 -8.72 -20.12 4.69
C VAL A 188 -8.75 -20.44 6.18
N ASP A 189 -9.27 -21.62 6.52
CA ASP A 189 -9.40 -22.10 7.90
C ASP A 189 -10.05 -21.09 8.86
N SER A 190 -9.24 -20.45 9.72
CA SER A 190 -9.66 -19.49 10.74
C SER A 190 -9.67 -18.03 10.28
N TYR A 191 -9.21 -17.72 9.06
CA TYR A 191 -9.11 -16.35 8.57
C TYR A 191 -9.56 -16.18 7.12
N ILE A 192 -9.58 -14.94 6.66
CA ILE A 192 -9.92 -14.59 5.28
C ILE A 192 -8.73 -13.89 4.67
N ILE A 193 -8.48 -14.23 3.41
CA ILE A 193 -7.50 -13.54 2.58
C ILE A 193 -8.23 -12.83 1.46
N ALA A 194 -7.78 -11.61 1.16
CA ALA A 194 -8.30 -10.81 0.06
C ALA A 194 -7.15 -10.46 -0.89
N TRP A 195 -7.35 -10.74 -2.17
CA TRP A 195 -6.41 -10.36 -3.20
C TRP A 195 -6.45 -8.84 -3.41
N THR A 196 -5.26 -8.24 -3.41
CA THR A 196 -5.05 -6.79 -3.61
C THR A 196 -4.96 -6.39 -5.08
N TYR A 197 -5.35 -7.27 -6.01
CA TYR A 197 -5.17 -7.07 -7.45
C TYR A 197 -3.71 -6.90 -7.90
N CYS A 198 -2.76 -7.28 -7.06
CA CYS A 198 -1.33 -7.32 -7.39
C CYS A 198 -0.87 -8.77 -7.56
N THR A 199 0.02 -9.03 -8.51
CA THR A 199 0.69 -10.33 -8.64
C THR A 199 2.20 -10.18 -8.54
N GLN A 200 2.89 -11.28 -8.26
CA GLN A 200 4.34 -11.34 -8.22
C GLN A 200 4.83 -12.65 -8.85
N VAL A 201 5.89 -12.58 -9.65
CA VAL A 201 6.53 -13.77 -10.22
C VAL A 201 7.57 -14.31 -9.23
N ARG A 202 7.41 -15.55 -8.78
CA ARG A 202 8.38 -16.26 -7.93
C ARG A 202 8.70 -17.61 -8.56
N SER A 203 9.99 -17.90 -8.74
CA SER A 203 10.48 -19.15 -9.34
C SER A 203 9.79 -19.53 -10.66
N GLY A 204 9.53 -18.55 -11.52
CA GLY A 204 8.88 -18.73 -12.83
C GLY A 204 7.35 -18.93 -12.79
N LYS A 205 6.71 -18.82 -11.61
CA LYS A 205 5.25 -18.91 -11.46
C LYS A 205 4.67 -17.60 -10.95
N VAL A 206 3.43 -17.31 -11.35
CA VAL A 206 2.70 -16.11 -10.94
C VAL A 206 1.89 -16.40 -9.67
N TYR A 207 2.00 -15.50 -8.69
CA TYR A 207 1.26 -15.55 -7.44
C TYR A 207 0.49 -14.25 -7.23
N ALA A 208 -0.77 -14.36 -6.86
CA ALA A 208 -1.58 -13.28 -6.33
C ALA A 208 -1.10 -12.89 -4.93
N VAL A 209 -1.02 -11.59 -4.68
CA VAL A 209 -0.60 -11.01 -3.40
C VAL A 209 -1.83 -10.66 -2.57
N CYS A 210 -2.05 -11.41 -1.50
CA CYS A 210 -3.24 -11.31 -0.68
C CYS A 210 -2.92 -10.73 0.70
N ILE A 211 -3.79 -9.84 1.17
CA ILE A 211 -3.79 -9.35 2.55
C ILE A 211 -4.76 -10.16 3.39
N ARG A 212 -4.54 -10.17 4.69
CA ARG A 212 -5.49 -10.77 5.63
C ARG A 212 -6.63 -9.81 5.94
N VAL A 213 -7.82 -10.38 6.09
CA VAL A 213 -9.03 -9.65 6.46
C VAL A 213 -9.70 -10.40 7.60
N VAL A 214 -10.22 -9.66 8.59
CA VAL A 214 -10.85 -10.23 9.77
C VAL A 214 -12.37 -10.02 9.68
N PRO A 215 -13.19 -11.08 9.88
CA PRO A 215 -14.63 -10.89 10.02
C PRO A 215 -14.92 -10.07 11.28
N VAL A 216 -15.89 -9.15 11.21
CA VAL A 216 -16.37 -8.48 12.42
C VAL A 216 -17.50 -9.32 12.98
N ASP A 217 -17.25 -10.08 14.03
CA ASP A 217 -18.30 -10.85 14.69
C ASP A 217 -19.27 -9.90 15.41
N SER A 218 -20.46 -9.73 14.84
CA SER A 218 -21.73 -9.47 15.54
C SER A 218 -22.88 -9.22 14.56
N ALA A 219 -23.28 -10.26 13.83
CA ALA A 219 -24.67 -10.53 13.54
C ALA A 219 -24.78 -11.95 13.00
N SER A 220 -25.30 -12.83 13.84
CA SER A 220 -26.00 -14.04 13.39
C SER A 220 -26.87 -13.70 12.18
N ASP A 221 -26.65 -14.42 11.08
CA ASP A 221 -27.64 -14.62 10.04
C ASP A 221 -28.05 -13.37 9.23
N THR A 222 -27.19 -12.95 8.29
CA THR A 222 -27.66 -12.38 7.01
C THR A 222 -26.58 -12.60 5.94
N GLN A 223 -27.00 -12.69 4.67
CA GLN A 223 -26.17 -12.67 3.46
C GLN A 223 -25.14 -11.51 3.35
N ASN A 224 -25.07 -10.61 4.34
CA ASN A 224 -24.29 -9.36 4.37
C ASN A 224 -23.22 -9.34 5.49
N ALA A 225 -22.50 -10.44 5.71
CA ALA A 225 -21.32 -10.42 6.56
C ALA A 225 -20.30 -9.39 6.04
N TYR A 226 -19.96 -8.40 6.86
CA TYR A 226 -19.00 -7.34 6.53
C TYR A 226 -17.63 -7.67 7.12
N PHE A 227 -16.58 -7.31 6.38
CA PHE A 227 -15.22 -7.62 6.76
C PHE A 227 -14.46 -6.35 7.10
N ARG A 228 -13.64 -6.37 8.16
CA ARG A 228 -12.68 -5.31 8.44
C ARG A 228 -11.32 -5.69 7.93
N GLY A 229 -10.78 -4.85 7.06
CA GLY A 229 -9.41 -4.96 6.60
C GLY A 229 -8.46 -4.67 7.74
N ASN A 230 -7.53 -5.59 7.99
CA ASN A 230 -6.38 -5.37 8.84
C ASN A 230 -5.16 -5.30 7.92
N THR A 231 -4.39 -4.22 8.03
CA THR A 231 -3.19 -4.02 7.23
C THR A 231 -2.00 -4.11 8.19
N ASN A 232 -1.48 -5.32 8.40
CA ASN A 232 -0.31 -5.55 9.27
C ASN A 232 1.02 -5.40 8.52
N GLY A 233 0.99 -4.91 7.28
CA GLY A 233 2.17 -4.82 6.44
C GLY A 233 2.62 -6.16 5.86
N LEU A 234 1.87 -7.24 6.11
CA LEU A 234 2.23 -8.58 5.65
C LEU A 234 1.25 -9.05 4.59
N VAL A 235 1.75 -9.86 3.67
CA VAL A 235 1.00 -10.43 2.56
C VAL A 235 1.28 -11.92 2.45
N CYS A 236 0.33 -12.68 1.93
CA CYS A 236 0.54 -14.07 1.55
C CYS A 236 0.40 -14.23 0.04
N TYR A 237 0.97 -15.32 -0.48
CA TYR A 237 1.05 -15.58 -1.91
C TYR A 237 0.15 -16.76 -2.28
N VAL A 238 -0.79 -16.52 -3.18
CA VAL A 238 -1.72 -17.54 -3.67
C VAL A 238 -1.46 -17.77 -5.14
N SER A 239 -1.22 -19.02 -5.54
CA SER A 239 -1.04 -19.32 -6.96
C SER A 239 -2.31 -18.99 -7.76
N GLU A 240 -2.13 -18.47 -8.97
CA GLU A 240 -3.22 -17.98 -9.82
C GLU A 240 -4.33 -19.03 -10.04
N ASP A 241 -3.98 -20.31 -10.16
CA ASP A 241 -4.91 -21.43 -10.33
C ASP A 241 -5.94 -21.54 -9.21
N ARG A 242 -5.60 -21.10 -8.00
CA ARG A 242 -6.50 -21.11 -6.83
C ARG A 242 -7.43 -19.91 -6.76
N LEU A 243 -7.22 -18.87 -7.58
CA LEU A 243 -8.07 -17.67 -7.59
C LEU A 243 -9.51 -17.95 -8.02
N ARG A 244 -9.77 -19.04 -8.76
CA ARG A 244 -11.12 -19.45 -9.18
C ARG A 244 -12.10 -19.64 -8.02
N SER A 245 -11.57 -19.93 -6.83
CA SER A 245 -12.36 -20.15 -5.61
C SER A 245 -12.67 -18.87 -4.82
N PHE A 246 -12.14 -17.72 -5.25
CA PHE A 246 -12.38 -16.44 -4.62
C PHE A 246 -13.73 -15.86 -5.05
N GLN A 247 -14.30 -14.99 -4.23
CA GLN A 247 -15.56 -14.31 -4.50
C GLN A 247 -15.44 -12.84 -4.12
N TYR A 248 -16.16 -11.95 -4.80
CA TYR A 248 -16.21 -10.55 -4.40
C TYR A 248 -16.82 -10.41 -3.01
N LYS A 249 -16.13 -9.65 -2.17
CA LYS A 249 -16.55 -9.26 -0.83
C LYS A 249 -16.21 -7.79 -0.60
N ASP A 250 -17.13 -7.10 0.06
CA ASP A 250 -16.92 -5.73 0.51
C ASP A 250 -16.09 -5.75 1.80
N VAL A 251 -14.90 -5.14 1.73
CA VAL A 251 -13.97 -4.99 2.85
C VAL A 251 -13.97 -3.52 3.26
N TYR A 252 -14.23 -3.28 4.54
CA TYR A 252 -14.24 -1.96 5.13
C TYR A 252 -12.93 -1.71 5.89
N PHE A 253 -12.30 -0.59 5.63
CA PHE A 253 -11.11 -0.16 6.38
C PHE A 253 -11.45 1.11 7.16
N ASP A 254 -11.19 1.09 8.45
CA ASP A 254 -11.34 2.27 9.30
C ASP A 254 -10.43 3.39 8.78
N ILE A 255 -10.95 4.62 8.65
CA ILE A 255 -10.11 5.78 8.33
C ILE A 255 -10.07 6.59 9.62
N ASN A 256 -8.96 6.54 10.35
CA ASN A 256 -8.80 7.38 11.52
C ASN A 256 -8.04 8.67 11.15
N PRO A 257 -8.67 9.85 11.23
CA PRO A 257 -7.96 11.11 11.04
C PRO A 257 -6.99 11.44 12.19
N ASP A 258 -7.13 10.80 13.36
CA ASP A 258 -6.39 11.12 14.59
C ASP A 258 -5.25 10.12 14.92
N ALA A 259 -4.85 9.28 13.96
CA ALA A 259 -3.78 8.27 14.13
C ALA A 259 -2.35 8.79 13.84
#